data_AF-A0A3A0ABA2-F1
#
_entry.id   AF-A0A3A0ABA2-F1
#
_cell.length_a   1.000
_cell.length_b   1.000
_cell.length_c   1.000
_cell.angle_alpha   90.00
_cell.angle_beta   90.00
_cell.angle_gamma   90.00
#
_symmetry.space_group_name_H-M   'P 1'
#
loop_
_entity.id
_entity.type
_entity.pdbx_description
1 polymer ?
#
loop_
_entity_poly.entity_id
_entity_poly.type
_entity_poly.pdbx_seq_one_letter_code
_entity_poly.pdbx_strand_id
1 'polypeptide(L)'
;MSQLFHPWSNVLVRLALLALLVLAGGLATLAYLLIRSPAMTGVGVAQPQPIPYSHRQHVGGLGLDCRYCHTAVEQSNTASIPPTATCMGCHAQVAKDAPVLEPVRISRQEKQPLEWIRVHDLPDYVYFNHAIHIRQGVGCETCHGRIDQMSVVAKAQTLHMEWCLDCHRAPERYIRPRDAVFTMGWEPPIDQATLGPRLVAEYGIYVEQLSDCSVCHR
;
A
#
# COMPACT_ATOMS: atom_id res chain seq x y z
N MET A 1 -42.68 3.36 54.60
CA MET A 1 -41.31 3.47 54.06
C MET A 1 -41.06 4.93 53.74
N SER A 2 -40.02 5.56 54.28
CA SER A 2 -39.68 6.95 53.96
C SER A 2 -39.13 7.02 52.54
N GLN A 3 -39.55 8.05 51.79
CA GLN A 3 -39.03 8.29 50.45
C GLN A 3 -37.58 8.75 50.54
N LEU A 4 -36.64 7.88 50.14
CA LEU A 4 -35.20 8.13 50.24
C LEU A 4 -34.68 9.11 49.17
N PHE A 5 -35.35 9.20 48.01
CA PHE A 5 -34.92 10.06 46.88
C PHE A 5 -36.04 11.00 46.42
N HIS A 6 -35.67 12.26 46.15
CA HIS A 6 -36.60 13.28 45.66
C HIS A 6 -37.07 12.95 44.22
N PRO A 7 -38.32 13.25 43.81
CA PRO A 7 -38.81 12.88 42.48
C PRO A 7 -37.99 13.36 41.26
N TRP A 8 -37.18 14.43 41.38
CA TRP A 8 -36.31 14.91 40.30
C TRP A 8 -35.11 13.99 40.06
N SER A 9 -34.74 13.12 41.02
CA SER A 9 -33.69 12.13 40.87
C SER A 9 -33.93 11.20 39.68
N ASN A 10 -35.18 10.88 39.35
CA ASN A 10 -35.51 10.06 38.17
C ASN A 10 -35.15 10.78 36.86
N VAL A 11 -35.38 12.09 36.77
CA VAL A 11 -35.02 12.89 35.59
C VAL A 11 -33.51 12.98 35.47
N LEU A 12 -32.81 13.25 36.56
CA LEU A 12 -31.35 13.29 36.55
C LEU A 12 -30.73 11.97 36.10
N VAL A 13 -31.16 10.84 36.67
CA VAL A 13 -30.58 9.53 36.33
C VAL A 13 -30.80 9.24 34.85
N ARG A 14 -31.99 9.53 34.31
CA ARG A 14 -32.26 9.37 32.87
C ARG A 14 -31.39 10.27 32.01
N LEU A 15 -31.23 11.54 32.36
CA LEU A 15 -30.35 12.47 31.63
C LEU A 15 -28.88 12.07 31.74
N ALA A 16 -28.43 11.62 32.90
CA ALA A 16 -27.07 11.15 33.12
C ALA A 16 -26.77 9.88 32.30
N LEU A 17 -27.71 8.93 32.24
CA LEU A 17 -27.58 7.73 31.41
C LEU A 17 -27.55 8.08 29.92
N LEU A 18 -28.41 9.02 29.46
CA LEU A 18 -28.37 9.50 28.08
C LEU A 18 -27.06 10.22 27.76
N ALA A 19 -26.59 11.10 28.64
CA ALA A 19 -25.32 11.79 28.48
C ALA A 19 -24.14 10.82 28.43
N LEU A 20 -24.14 9.79 29.28
CA LEU A 20 -23.13 8.74 29.27
C LEU A 20 -23.13 7.95 27.95
N LEU A 21 -24.32 7.55 27.46
CA LEU A 21 -24.45 6.85 26.18
C LEU A 21 -23.95 7.70 25.01
N VAL A 22 -24.33 8.98 24.98
CA VAL A 22 -23.88 9.93 23.94
C VAL A 22 -22.36 10.13 24.03
N LEU A 23 -21.81 10.30 25.23
CA LEU A 23 -20.37 10.46 25.42
C LEU A 23 -19.60 9.20 24.99
N ALA A 24 -20.06 8.01 25.40
CA ALA A 24 -19.44 6.75 25.02
C ALA A 24 -19.48 6.53 23.50
N GLY A 25 -20.64 6.76 22.87
CA GLY A 25 -20.78 6.69 21.42
C GLY A 25 -19.92 7.72 20.69
N GLY A 26 -19.83 8.95 21.21
CA GLY A 26 -18.97 10.00 20.68
C GLY A 26 -17.49 9.64 20.76
N LEU A 27 -17.02 9.13 21.91
CA LEU A 27 -15.63 8.68 22.10
C LEU A 27 -15.29 7.49 21.20
N ALA A 28 -16.19 6.50 21.09
CA ALA A 28 -15.99 5.36 20.20
C ALA A 28 -15.91 5.79 18.73
N THR A 29 -16.78 6.72 18.31
CA THR A 29 -16.76 7.28 16.95
C THR A 29 -15.47 8.06 16.70
N LEU A 30 -15.04 8.90 17.65
CA LEU A 30 -13.79 9.65 17.54
C LEU A 30 -12.58 8.70 17.44
N ALA A 31 -12.51 7.68 18.29
CA ALA A 31 -11.45 6.68 18.24
C ALA A 31 -11.42 5.95 16.88
N TYR A 32 -12.58 5.55 16.38
CA TYR A 32 -12.71 4.93 15.05
C TYR A 32 -12.20 5.83 13.93
N LEU A 33 -12.60 7.11 13.92
CA LEU A 33 -12.16 8.09 12.92
C LEU A 33 -10.66 8.36 13.01
N LEU A 34 -10.09 8.42 14.21
CA LEU A 34 -8.65 8.61 14.40
C LEU A 34 -7.84 7.42 13.85
N ILE A 35 -8.24 6.19 14.15
CA ILE A 35 -7.56 4.97 13.68
C ILE A 35 -7.61 4.87 12.14
N ARG A 36 -8.74 5.31 11.53
CA ARG A 36 -8.93 5.33 10.07
C ARG A 36 -8.30 6.54 9.38
N SER A 37 -7.75 7.50 10.12
CA SER A 37 -7.22 8.73 9.54
C SER A 37 -5.89 8.53 8.79
N PRO A 38 -5.55 9.40 7.83
CA PRO A 38 -4.24 9.41 7.18
C PRO A 38 -3.06 9.54 8.16
N ALA A 39 -3.28 10.18 9.31
CA ALA A 39 -2.25 10.32 10.34
C ALA A 39 -1.83 8.96 10.93
N MET A 40 -2.75 8.00 11.03
CA MET A 40 -2.46 6.65 11.55
C MET A 40 -2.14 5.64 10.45
N THR A 41 -2.84 5.73 9.32
CA THR A 41 -2.61 4.81 8.20
C THR A 41 -1.36 5.18 7.40
N GLY A 42 -0.88 6.43 7.47
CA GLY A 42 0.24 6.95 6.69
C GLY A 42 -0.04 7.07 5.20
N VAL A 43 -1.29 6.97 4.77
CA VAL A 43 -1.70 7.13 3.37
C VAL A 43 -1.48 8.58 2.94
N GLY A 44 -0.85 8.78 1.78
CA GLY A 44 -0.51 10.09 1.24
C GLY A 44 0.65 10.81 1.96
N VAL A 45 1.20 10.23 3.03
CA VAL A 45 2.32 10.80 3.77
C VAL A 45 3.63 10.22 3.23
N ALA A 46 4.41 11.06 2.54
CA ALA A 46 5.74 10.70 2.07
C ALA A 46 6.73 10.62 3.25
N GLN A 47 7.49 9.53 3.31
CA GLN A 47 8.51 9.34 4.34
C GLN A 47 9.86 9.92 3.86
N PRO A 48 10.66 10.51 4.75
CA PRO A 48 12.03 10.90 4.42
C PRO A 48 12.82 9.66 4.01
N GLN A 49 13.69 9.79 3.03
CA GLN A 49 14.55 8.72 2.54
C GLN A 49 16.02 9.15 2.64
N PRO A 50 16.97 8.22 2.73
CA PRO A 50 18.40 8.55 2.76
C PRO A 50 18.85 9.35 1.54
N ILE A 51 18.20 9.08 0.40
CA ILE A 51 18.33 9.86 -0.83
C ILE A 51 16.94 10.20 -1.39
N PRO A 52 16.74 11.40 -1.95
CA PRO A 52 15.46 11.80 -2.54
C PRO A 52 15.27 11.17 -3.93
N TYR A 53 15.17 9.84 -3.99
CA TYR A 53 14.97 9.11 -5.24
C TYR A 53 13.58 9.41 -5.83
N SER A 54 13.57 9.99 -7.04
CA SER A 54 12.36 10.37 -7.75
C SER A 54 11.92 9.31 -8.75
N HIS A 55 10.86 8.56 -8.44
CA HIS A 55 10.22 7.68 -9.40
C HIS A 55 9.59 8.46 -10.55
N ARG A 56 9.11 9.69 -10.29
CA ARG A 56 8.62 10.60 -11.32
C ARG A 56 9.65 10.85 -12.42
N GLN A 57 10.91 11.02 -12.06
CA GLN A 57 11.97 11.24 -13.05
C GLN A 57 12.33 9.94 -13.79
N HIS A 58 12.54 8.85 -13.05
CA HIS A 58 13.06 7.60 -13.62
C HIS A 58 12.00 6.83 -14.42
N VAL A 59 10.77 6.80 -13.95
CA VAL A 59 9.66 6.08 -14.61
C VAL A 59 8.86 7.05 -15.48
N GLY A 60 8.30 8.11 -14.89
CA GLY A 60 7.46 9.05 -15.63
C GLY A 60 8.22 9.89 -16.67
N GLY A 61 9.48 10.23 -16.41
CA GLY A 61 10.32 11.03 -17.30
C GLY A 61 11.10 10.18 -18.31
N LEU A 62 11.87 9.20 -17.83
CA LEU A 62 12.76 8.39 -18.67
C LEU A 62 12.10 7.11 -19.22
N GLY A 63 10.92 6.72 -18.72
CA GLY A 63 10.21 5.52 -19.18
C GLY A 63 10.85 4.21 -18.74
N LEU A 64 11.64 4.18 -17.65
CA LEU A 64 12.22 2.93 -17.16
C LEU A 64 11.13 1.97 -16.67
N ASP A 65 11.21 0.72 -17.12
CA ASP A 65 10.37 -0.37 -16.64
C ASP A 65 10.66 -0.65 -15.15
N CYS A 66 9.60 -0.91 -14.38
CA CYS A 66 9.69 -1.16 -12.93
C CYS A 66 10.69 -2.27 -12.58
N ARG A 67 10.80 -3.30 -13.42
CA ARG A 67 11.62 -4.50 -13.21
C ARG A 67 13.10 -4.25 -13.40
N TYR A 68 13.50 -3.13 -14.01
CA TYR A 68 14.90 -2.74 -14.10
C TYR A 68 15.53 -2.62 -12.71
N CYS A 69 14.79 -2.04 -11.76
CA CYS A 69 15.20 -1.91 -10.37
C CYS A 69 14.63 -3.05 -9.49
N HIS A 70 13.35 -3.40 -9.68
CA HIS A 70 12.64 -4.39 -8.87
C HIS A 70 12.64 -5.77 -9.53
N THR A 71 13.84 -6.31 -9.74
CA THR A 71 14.08 -7.49 -10.59
C THR A 71 13.39 -8.77 -10.11
N ALA A 72 13.19 -8.94 -8.80
CA ALA A 72 12.62 -10.15 -8.23
C ALA A 72 11.08 -10.16 -8.22
N VAL A 73 10.41 -9.08 -8.63
CA VAL A 73 8.98 -8.87 -8.39
C VAL A 73 8.08 -9.94 -9.04
N GLU A 74 8.48 -10.50 -10.19
CA GLU A 74 7.73 -11.53 -10.90
C GLU A 74 7.96 -12.96 -10.37
N GLN A 75 9.01 -13.17 -9.56
CA GLN A 75 9.50 -14.50 -9.20
C GLN A 75 9.52 -14.75 -7.69
N SER A 76 9.64 -13.68 -6.90
CA SER A 76 9.78 -13.72 -5.45
C SER A 76 8.52 -13.22 -4.74
N ASN A 77 8.42 -13.54 -3.46
CA ASN A 77 7.41 -12.96 -2.59
C ASN A 77 7.67 -11.48 -2.28
N THR A 78 8.89 -10.99 -2.53
CA THR A 78 9.30 -9.60 -2.31
C THR A 78 9.73 -8.94 -3.62
N ALA A 79 9.44 -7.65 -3.77
CA ALA A 79 9.84 -6.88 -4.96
C ALA A 79 11.35 -6.58 -5.02
N SER A 80 12.11 -6.82 -3.94
CA SER A 80 13.51 -6.40 -3.72
C SER A 80 13.76 -4.89 -3.92
N ILE A 81 14.64 -4.30 -3.12
CA ILE A 81 15.12 -2.92 -3.37
C ILE A 81 16.44 -3.03 -4.13
N PRO A 82 16.67 -2.22 -5.19
CA PRO A 82 17.87 -2.33 -5.98
C PRO A 82 19.13 -2.08 -5.14
N PRO A 83 20.22 -2.83 -5.37
CA PRO A 83 21.51 -2.53 -4.76
C PRO A 83 22.09 -1.24 -5.34
N THR A 84 23.05 -0.65 -4.63
CA THR A 84 23.79 0.55 -5.06
C THR A 84 24.41 0.41 -6.46
N ALA A 85 24.76 -0.82 -6.86
CA ALA A 85 25.28 -1.12 -8.19
C ALA A 85 24.31 -0.73 -9.32
N THR A 86 22.99 -0.92 -9.14
CA THR A 86 21.97 -0.54 -10.12
C THR A 86 21.97 0.97 -10.35
N CYS A 87 22.03 1.76 -9.27
CA CYS A 87 22.12 3.22 -9.35
C CYS A 87 23.40 3.66 -10.07
N MET A 88 24.52 3.02 -9.72
CA MET A 88 25.84 3.37 -10.23
C MET A 88 26.09 2.89 -11.68
N GLY A 89 25.26 1.99 -12.20
CA GLY A 89 25.28 1.59 -13.61
C GLY A 89 25.13 2.79 -14.55
N CYS A 90 24.32 3.78 -14.17
CA CYS A 90 24.18 5.04 -14.89
C CYS A 90 24.91 6.19 -14.19
N HIS A 91 24.78 6.31 -12.86
CA HIS A 91 25.31 7.46 -12.11
C HIS A 91 26.84 7.49 -11.96
N ALA A 92 27.55 6.47 -12.45
CA ALA A 92 28.99 6.60 -12.71
C ALA A 92 29.32 7.64 -13.78
N GLN A 93 28.36 7.97 -14.66
CA GLN A 93 28.55 8.89 -15.78
C GLN A 93 27.49 10.01 -15.79
N VAL A 94 26.24 9.70 -15.42
CA VAL A 94 25.10 10.63 -15.46
C VAL A 94 24.95 11.32 -14.11
N ALA A 95 24.96 12.66 -14.11
CA ALA A 95 24.81 13.48 -12.91
C ALA A 95 25.75 13.06 -11.76
N LYS A 96 26.92 12.49 -12.09
CA LYS A 96 27.84 11.84 -11.15
C LYS A 96 28.28 12.73 -9.98
N ASP A 97 28.30 14.05 -10.20
CA ASP A 97 28.76 15.06 -9.25
C ASP A 97 27.61 15.75 -8.49
N ALA A 98 26.36 15.34 -8.75
CA ALA A 98 25.21 15.91 -8.07
C ALA A 98 25.29 15.66 -6.55
N PRO A 99 25.12 16.70 -5.71
CA PRO A 99 25.21 16.57 -4.25
C PRO A 99 24.27 15.50 -3.69
N VAL A 100 23.06 15.36 -4.26
CA VAL A 100 22.06 14.37 -3.82
C VAL A 100 22.51 12.92 -3.94
N LEU A 101 23.53 12.63 -4.75
CA LEU A 101 24.08 11.29 -4.96
C LEU A 101 25.28 10.99 -4.07
N GLU A 102 25.71 11.91 -3.21
CA GLU A 102 26.79 11.67 -2.25
C GLU A 102 26.58 10.39 -1.43
N PRO A 103 25.40 10.10 -0.85
CA PRO A 103 25.20 8.85 -0.12
C PRO A 103 25.33 7.60 -1.00
N VAL A 104 24.95 7.67 -2.28
CA VAL A 104 25.09 6.56 -3.24
C VAL A 104 26.57 6.30 -3.53
N ARG A 105 27.37 7.37 -3.69
CA ARG A 105 28.81 7.27 -3.92
C ARG A 105 29.55 6.69 -2.70
N ILE A 106 29.22 7.18 -1.51
CA ILE A 106 29.74 6.63 -0.24
C ILE A 106 29.37 5.16 -0.12
N SER A 107 28.10 4.81 -0.32
CA SER A 107 27.62 3.42 -0.31
C SER A 107 28.41 2.51 -1.25
N ARG A 108 28.77 3.00 -2.45
CA ARG A 108 29.60 2.26 -3.41
C ARG A 108 31.05 2.11 -2.92
N GLN A 109 31.65 3.18 -2.39
CA GLN A 109 33.05 3.19 -1.94
C GLN A 109 33.25 2.30 -0.72
N GLU A 110 32.39 2.46 0.29
CA GLU A 110 32.45 1.75 1.57
C GLU A 110 31.82 0.36 1.49
N LYS A 111 31.14 0.02 0.38
CA LYS A 111 30.38 -1.22 0.19
C LYS A 111 29.29 -1.44 1.25
N GLN A 112 28.81 -0.37 1.86
CA GLN A 112 27.70 -0.40 2.81
C GLN A 112 26.38 -0.10 2.06
N PRO A 113 25.35 -0.95 2.15
CA PRO A 113 24.07 -0.70 1.49
C PRO A 113 23.39 0.57 1.99
N LEU A 114 22.57 1.20 1.14
CA LEU A 114 21.69 2.29 1.55
C LEU A 114 20.59 1.76 2.48
N GLU A 115 20.39 2.43 3.62
CA GLU A 115 19.37 2.09 4.61
C GLU A 115 18.02 2.71 4.28
N TRP A 116 17.31 2.12 3.32
CA TRP A 116 16.00 2.62 2.90
C TRP A 116 14.94 2.51 3.99
N ILE A 117 14.09 3.53 4.09
CA ILE A 117 12.90 3.46 4.95
C ILE A 117 11.78 2.81 4.16
N ARG A 118 11.34 1.63 4.60
CA ARG A 118 10.26 0.90 3.95
C ARG A 118 8.93 1.65 4.13
N VAL A 119 8.30 2.03 3.02
CA VAL A 119 7.02 2.77 3.02
C VAL A 119 5.81 1.84 3.17
N HIS A 120 5.84 0.70 2.46
CA HIS A 120 4.82 -0.33 2.54
C HIS A 120 5.35 -1.45 3.43
N ASP A 121 5.04 -1.36 4.72
CA ASP A 121 5.45 -2.34 5.73
C ASP A 121 4.21 -3.03 6.28
N LEU A 122 4.10 -4.33 6.00
CA LEU A 122 3.06 -5.18 6.54
C LEU A 122 3.60 -5.85 7.81
N PRO A 123 2.74 -6.15 8.80
CA PRO A 123 3.19 -6.88 9.98
C PRO A 123 3.82 -8.23 9.63
N ASP A 124 4.81 -8.67 10.40
CA ASP A 124 5.58 -9.90 10.12
C ASP A 124 4.74 -11.19 10.12
N TYR A 125 3.54 -11.17 10.72
CA TYR A 125 2.58 -12.27 10.68
C TYR A 125 1.73 -12.29 9.39
N VAL A 126 2.01 -11.40 8.44
CA VAL A 126 1.37 -11.33 7.12
C VAL A 126 2.38 -11.69 6.04
N TYR A 127 2.14 -12.83 5.38
CA TYR A 127 3.01 -13.35 4.34
C TYR A 127 2.50 -12.95 2.97
N PHE A 128 2.90 -11.75 2.54
CA PHE A 128 2.59 -11.27 1.19
C PHE A 128 3.51 -11.92 0.13
N ASN A 129 2.99 -12.15 -1.08
CA ASN A 129 3.75 -12.69 -2.20
C ASN A 129 3.53 -11.87 -3.48
N HIS A 130 4.53 -11.11 -3.93
CA HIS A 130 4.41 -10.28 -5.15
C HIS A 130 4.17 -11.10 -6.42
N ALA A 131 4.95 -12.17 -6.63
CA ALA A 131 4.92 -12.96 -7.86
C ALA A 131 3.54 -13.51 -8.22
N ILE A 132 2.76 -13.97 -7.23
CA ILE A 132 1.42 -14.49 -7.50
C ILE A 132 0.46 -13.38 -7.97
N HIS A 133 0.51 -12.19 -7.37
CA HIS A 133 -0.36 -11.09 -7.75
C HIS A 133 -0.08 -10.62 -9.18
N ILE A 134 1.20 -10.48 -9.55
CA ILE A 134 1.59 -10.13 -10.92
C ILE A 134 1.16 -11.20 -11.91
N ARG A 135 1.40 -12.48 -11.58
CA ARG A 135 1.01 -13.61 -12.45
C ARG A 135 -0.50 -13.67 -12.65
N GLN A 136 -1.28 -13.25 -11.65
CA GLN A 136 -2.74 -13.17 -11.74
C GLN A 136 -3.25 -11.83 -12.29
N GLY A 137 -2.38 -10.99 -12.84
CA GLY A 137 -2.78 -9.77 -13.54
C GLY A 137 -3.12 -8.61 -12.62
N VAL A 138 -2.60 -8.57 -11.39
CA VAL A 138 -2.74 -7.40 -10.51
C VAL A 138 -1.64 -6.40 -10.84
N GLY A 139 -2.02 -5.21 -11.30
CA GLY A 139 -1.07 -4.16 -11.66
C GLY A 139 -0.47 -3.42 -10.47
N CYS A 140 0.74 -2.89 -10.64
CA CYS A 140 1.47 -2.17 -9.58
C CYS A 140 0.67 -0.96 -9.06
N GLU A 141 0.01 -0.25 -9.97
CA GLU A 141 -0.77 0.96 -9.67
C GLU A 141 -1.92 0.73 -8.69
N THR A 142 -2.57 -0.44 -8.74
CA THR A 142 -3.71 -0.73 -7.86
C THR A 142 -3.30 -0.67 -6.39
N CYS A 143 -2.11 -1.21 -6.07
CA CYS A 143 -1.60 -1.30 -4.70
C CYS A 143 -0.73 -0.09 -4.32
N HIS A 144 0.13 0.38 -5.24
CA HIS A 144 1.13 1.41 -4.95
C HIS A 144 0.74 2.81 -5.46
N GLY A 145 -0.39 2.95 -6.17
CA GLY A 145 -0.80 4.19 -6.82
C GLY A 145 0.09 4.56 -8.00
N ARG A 146 -0.05 5.81 -8.49
CA ARG A 146 0.72 6.36 -9.61
C ARG A 146 2.17 6.70 -9.22
N ILE A 147 2.98 5.65 -8.97
CA ILE A 147 4.41 5.75 -8.61
C ILE A 147 5.20 6.54 -9.66
N ASP A 148 4.84 6.43 -10.94
CA ASP A 148 5.39 7.21 -12.04
C ASP A 148 5.16 8.72 -11.93
N GLN A 149 4.30 9.17 -11.02
CA GLN A 149 4.06 10.58 -10.71
C GLN A 149 4.63 10.99 -9.35
N MET A 150 5.18 10.04 -8.57
CA MET A 150 5.69 10.29 -7.22
C MET A 150 7.16 10.69 -7.22
N SER A 151 7.45 11.91 -6.78
CA SER A 151 8.83 12.34 -6.51
C SER A 151 9.41 11.70 -5.25
N VAL A 152 8.55 11.39 -4.26
CA VAL A 152 8.89 10.59 -3.08
C VAL A 152 7.72 9.64 -2.87
N VAL A 153 8.00 8.37 -2.60
CA VAL A 153 6.95 7.36 -2.45
C VAL A 153 6.17 7.63 -1.17
N ALA A 154 4.85 7.64 -1.31
CA ALA A 154 3.89 7.61 -0.21
C ALA A 154 2.98 6.40 -0.38
N LYS A 155 2.37 5.92 0.71
CA LYS A 155 1.36 4.87 0.61
C LYS A 155 0.14 5.41 -0.12
N ALA A 156 -0.28 4.74 -1.20
CA ALA A 156 -1.53 5.06 -1.88
C ALA A 156 -2.74 4.39 -1.22
N GLN A 157 -2.53 3.23 -0.59
CA GLN A 157 -3.55 2.40 0.02
C GLN A 157 -3.22 2.16 1.50
N THR A 158 -4.23 1.88 2.32
CA THR A 158 -4.05 1.61 3.75
C THR A 158 -3.30 0.30 4.01
N LEU A 159 -3.42 -0.65 3.07
CA LEU A 159 -2.96 -2.05 3.21
C LEU A 159 -3.48 -2.73 4.49
N HIS A 160 -4.63 -2.29 4.99
CA HIS A 160 -5.35 -3.01 6.03
C HIS A 160 -5.94 -4.30 5.48
N MET A 161 -6.16 -5.27 6.37
CA MET A 161 -6.75 -6.56 6.01
C MET A 161 -8.07 -6.41 5.23
N GLU A 162 -8.93 -5.46 5.63
CA GLU A 162 -10.17 -5.14 4.92
C GLU A 162 -9.92 -4.81 3.44
N TRP A 163 -8.96 -3.93 3.16
CA TRP A 163 -8.63 -3.54 1.78
C TRP A 163 -8.15 -4.73 0.95
N CYS A 164 -7.30 -5.59 1.54
CA CYS A 164 -6.85 -6.82 0.89
C CYS A 164 -8.02 -7.77 0.62
N LEU A 165 -8.90 -7.96 1.61
CA LEU A 165 -10.06 -8.85 1.50
C LEU A 165 -11.12 -8.35 0.53
N ASP A 166 -11.33 -7.04 0.43
CA ASP A 166 -12.26 -6.46 -0.54
C ASP A 166 -11.79 -6.76 -1.98
N CYS A 167 -10.48 -6.69 -2.23
CA CYS A 167 -9.89 -7.13 -3.50
C CYS A 167 -9.99 -8.65 -3.66
N HIS A 168 -9.66 -9.45 -2.64
CA HIS A 168 -9.70 -10.91 -2.73
C HIS A 168 -11.12 -11.47 -2.93
N ARG A 169 -12.16 -10.77 -2.44
CA ARG A 169 -13.57 -11.16 -2.62
C ARG A 169 -14.14 -10.74 -3.98
N ALA A 170 -13.55 -9.72 -4.61
CA ALA A 170 -14.00 -9.19 -5.90
C ALA A 170 -12.81 -8.79 -6.79
N PRO A 171 -11.89 -9.73 -7.13
CA PRO A 171 -10.68 -9.41 -7.87
C PRO A 171 -10.97 -8.91 -9.29
N GLU A 172 -12.12 -9.30 -9.86
CA GLU A 172 -12.59 -8.85 -11.17
C GLU A 172 -12.66 -7.32 -11.31
N ARG A 173 -12.77 -6.57 -10.20
CA ARG A 173 -12.77 -5.11 -10.22
C ARG A 173 -11.40 -4.48 -10.47
N TYR A 174 -10.33 -5.26 -10.32
CA TYR A 174 -8.96 -4.73 -10.25
C TYR A 174 -7.97 -5.42 -11.18
N ILE A 175 -8.22 -6.68 -11.54
CA ILE A 175 -7.30 -7.43 -12.41
C ILE A 175 -7.30 -6.87 -13.84
N ARG A 176 -6.15 -7.00 -14.49
CA ARG A 176 -5.89 -6.53 -15.84
C ARG A 176 -5.11 -7.59 -16.64
N PRO A 177 -5.00 -7.43 -17.97
CA PRO A 177 -4.14 -8.28 -18.80
C PRO A 177 -2.70 -8.32 -18.28
N ARG A 178 -2.04 -9.49 -18.35
CA ARG A 178 -0.68 -9.68 -17.80
C ARG A 178 0.37 -8.77 -18.44
N ASP A 179 0.20 -8.44 -19.71
CA ASP A 179 1.05 -7.52 -20.47
C ASP A 179 0.87 -6.05 -20.03
N ALA A 180 -0.22 -5.72 -19.34
CA ALA A 180 -0.52 -4.38 -18.82
C ALA A 180 -0.19 -4.20 -17.32
N VAL A 181 0.35 -5.21 -16.64
CA VAL A 181 0.63 -5.18 -15.19
C VAL A 181 1.58 -4.06 -14.79
N PHE A 182 2.61 -3.82 -15.60
CA PHE A 182 3.64 -2.80 -15.37
C PHE A 182 3.34 -1.47 -16.03
N THR A 183 2.21 -1.35 -16.73
CA THR A 183 1.78 -0.11 -17.37
C THR A 183 1.10 0.79 -16.34
N MET A 184 1.72 1.93 -16.07
CA MET A 184 1.18 2.97 -15.20
C MET A 184 0.20 3.87 -15.94
N GLY A 185 -0.91 4.23 -15.30
CA GLY A 185 -2.00 4.97 -15.95
C GLY A 185 -2.75 4.11 -16.98
N TRP A 186 -2.81 2.80 -16.75
CA TRP A 186 -3.53 1.89 -17.62
C TRP A 186 -5.03 2.08 -17.45
N GLU A 187 -5.74 2.27 -18.56
CA GLU A 187 -7.19 2.30 -18.62
C GLU A 187 -7.69 1.06 -19.37
N PRO A 188 -8.75 0.39 -18.86
CA PRO A 188 -9.25 -0.81 -19.48
C PRO A 188 -9.86 -0.47 -20.86
N PRO A 189 -9.52 -1.22 -21.93
CA PRO A 189 -10.00 -0.93 -23.28
C PRO A 189 -11.50 -1.22 -23.48
N ILE A 190 -12.08 -1.97 -22.55
CA ILE A 190 -13.51 -2.30 -22.47
C ILE A 190 -13.95 -2.15 -21.01
N ASP A 191 -15.25 -2.14 -20.76
CA ASP A 191 -15.77 -2.04 -19.40
C ASP A 191 -15.22 -3.14 -18.48
N GLN A 192 -14.76 -2.73 -17.29
CA GLN A 192 -14.12 -3.63 -16.31
C GLN A 192 -15.09 -4.71 -15.83
N ALA A 193 -16.40 -4.43 -15.78
CA ALA A 193 -17.40 -5.44 -15.43
C ALA A 193 -17.48 -6.58 -16.45
N THR A 194 -16.99 -6.38 -17.68
CA THR A 194 -16.87 -7.41 -18.72
C THR A 194 -15.47 -8.03 -18.73
N LEU A 195 -14.43 -7.21 -18.65
CA LEU A 195 -13.03 -7.66 -18.71
C LEU A 195 -12.65 -8.51 -17.50
N GLY A 196 -13.00 -8.03 -16.30
CA GLY A 196 -12.63 -8.65 -15.03
C GLY A 196 -13.07 -10.10 -14.92
N PRO A 197 -14.38 -10.41 -15.02
CA PRO A 197 -14.86 -11.80 -14.90
C PRO A 197 -14.24 -12.72 -15.95
N ARG A 198 -13.99 -12.22 -17.17
CA ARG A 198 -13.31 -12.97 -18.22
C ARG A 198 -11.88 -13.33 -17.80
N LEU A 199 -11.12 -12.37 -17.26
CA LEU A 199 -9.76 -12.60 -16.80
C LEU A 199 -9.70 -13.50 -15.56
N VAL A 200 -10.64 -13.38 -14.62
CA VAL A 200 -10.77 -14.29 -13.47
C VAL A 200 -10.90 -15.73 -13.94
N ALA A 201 -11.79 -15.96 -14.92
CA ALA A 201 -12.03 -17.28 -15.50
C ALA A 201 -10.81 -17.77 -16.31
N GLU A 202 -10.23 -16.92 -17.16
CA GLU A 202 -9.07 -17.25 -18.00
C GLU A 202 -7.83 -17.61 -17.17
N TYR A 203 -7.60 -16.89 -16.07
CA TYR A 203 -6.44 -17.10 -15.20
C TYR A 203 -6.68 -18.17 -14.12
N GLY A 204 -7.89 -18.73 -14.04
CA GLY A 204 -8.23 -19.79 -13.09
C GLY A 204 -8.15 -19.32 -11.63
N ILE A 205 -8.66 -18.13 -11.33
CA ILE A 205 -8.62 -17.55 -9.97
C ILE A 205 -9.79 -18.10 -9.15
N TYR A 206 -9.49 -18.85 -8.09
CA TYR A 206 -10.47 -19.43 -7.17
C TYR A 206 -10.85 -18.45 -6.05
N VAL A 207 -11.77 -17.53 -6.35
CA VAL A 207 -12.15 -16.42 -5.45
C VAL A 207 -12.59 -16.89 -4.05
N GLU A 208 -13.32 -18.00 -3.97
CA GLU A 208 -13.87 -18.53 -2.70
C GLU A 208 -12.79 -18.88 -1.66
N GLN A 209 -11.58 -19.21 -2.11
CA GLN A 209 -10.46 -19.62 -1.22
C GLN A 209 -9.54 -18.44 -0.86
N LEU A 210 -9.64 -17.30 -1.56
CA LEU A 210 -8.71 -16.19 -1.39
C LEU A 210 -8.83 -15.49 -0.03
N SER A 211 -9.95 -15.68 0.67
CA SER A 211 -10.20 -15.11 2.00
C SER A 211 -9.83 -16.03 3.16
N ASP A 212 -9.30 -17.23 2.89
CA ASP A 212 -8.89 -18.15 3.95
C ASP A 212 -7.66 -17.61 4.68
N CYS A 213 -7.63 -17.74 6.01
CA CYS A 213 -6.51 -17.23 6.82
C CYS A 213 -5.16 -17.82 6.40
N SER A 214 -5.12 -19.07 5.94
CA SER A 214 -3.91 -19.75 5.47
C SER A 214 -3.28 -19.13 4.24
N VAL A 215 -4.00 -18.26 3.51
CA VAL A 215 -3.45 -17.51 2.36
C VAL A 215 -2.41 -16.49 2.83
N CYS A 216 -2.63 -15.86 3.99
CA CYS A 216 -1.84 -14.71 4.44
C CYS A 216 -1.18 -14.90 5.82
N HIS A 217 -1.71 -15.76 6.68
CA HIS A 217 -1.28 -15.94 8.08
C HIS A 217 -0.80 -17.38 8.29
N ARG A 218 0.51 -17.60 8.18
CA ARG A 218 1.15 -18.93 8.24
C ARG A 218 2.28 -19.04 9.24
#